data_AF-A0A6L3F408-F1
#
_entry.id   AF-A0A6L3F408-F1
#
_cell.length_a   1.000
_cell.length_b   1.000
_cell.length_c   1.000
_cell.angle_alpha   90.00
_cell.angle_beta   90.00
_cell.angle_gamma   90.00
#
_symmetry.space_group_name_H-M   'P 1'
#
loop_
_entity.id
_entity.type
_entity.pdbx_description
1 polymer ?
#
loop_
_entity_poly.entity_id
_entity_poly.type
_entity_poly.pdbx_seq_one_letter_code
_entity_poly.pdbx_strand_id
1 'polypeptide(L)'
;ELSQESQRGGIIDCLQYKGGRISHWCHRFINEWFDFVGGPELGEFFFHIITNTTPLTGDEIGKAAAVLGSDGMRYGDIRIAQGGILEWIFKLNGNLAFATWHTVNLPLTGRHTRENWPLVMHEVTHVYQYEHVGTRYLGEAIYMLIKTKRDCYNYGFIEGLVTAVVNGKTYRDHNREQQAMIVQDYCTLTERGDETSAYEPFLTQLRTGDL
;
A
#
# COMPACT_ATOMS: atom_id res chain seq x y z
N GLU A 1 43.58 24.94 20.40
CA GLU A 1 42.21 24.58 20.81
C GLU A 1 41.45 23.92 19.66
N LEU A 2 41.79 22.67 19.32
CA LEU A 2 41.12 21.89 18.27
C LEU A 2 41.05 20.43 18.73
N SER A 3 40.22 20.13 19.74
CA SER A 3 40.04 18.74 20.22
C SER A 3 38.74 18.51 21.00
N GLN A 4 37.71 19.34 20.87
CA GLN A 4 36.43 19.12 21.58
C GLN A 4 35.19 18.98 20.68
N GLU A 5 35.27 19.29 19.38
CA GLU A 5 34.11 19.14 18.49
C GLU A 5 33.91 17.73 17.90
N SER A 6 34.96 16.90 17.84
CA SER A 6 34.87 15.57 17.20
C SER A 6 34.16 14.51 18.05
N GLN A 7 34.15 14.63 19.39
CA GLN A 7 33.52 13.63 20.28
C GLN A 7 32.02 13.86 20.53
N ARG A 8 31.48 15.05 20.24
CA ARG A 8 30.07 15.38 20.48
C ARG A 8 29.11 14.80 19.43
N GLY A 9 29.57 14.62 18.19
CA GLY A 9 28.78 14.01 17.11
C GLY A 9 28.48 12.53 17.37
N GLY A 10 29.48 11.75 17.79
CA GLY A 10 29.34 10.30 17.91
C GLY A 10 28.36 9.82 18.99
N ILE A 11 28.19 10.56 20.09
CA ILE A 11 27.26 10.18 21.17
C ILE A 11 25.82 10.54 20.79
N ILE A 12 25.60 11.71 20.19
CA ILE A 12 24.27 12.13 19.73
C ILE A 12 23.81 11.26 18.56
N ASP A 13 24.70 10.95 17.61
CA ASP A 13 24.41 10.03 16.49
C ASP A 13 24.13 8.61 17.00
N CYS A 14 24.89 8.11 17.97
CA CYS A 14 24.64 6.79 18.57
C CYS A 14 23.31 6.74 19.36
N LEU A 15 22.96 7.81 20.07
CA LEU A 15 21.69 7.91 20.79
C LEU A 15 20.49 8.07 19.85
N GLN A 16 20.62 8.84 18.77
CA GLN A 16 19.61 8.95 17.72
C GLN A 16 19.45 7.64 16.95
N TYR A 17 20.56 6.96 16.65
CA TYR A 17 20.57 5.66 15.97
C TYR A 17 19.97 4.54 16.84
N LYS A 18 20.31 4.48 18.14
CA LYS A 18 19.71 3.54 19.09
C LYS A 18 18.24 3.88 19.38
N GLY A 19 17.90 5.15 19.52
CA GLY A 19 16.52 5.62 19.71
C GLY A 19 15.62 5.29 18.52
N GLY A 20 16.11 5.50 17.29
CA GLY A 20 15.41 5.13 16.07
C GLY A 20 15.17 3.62 15.96
N ARG A 21 16.16 2.80 16.36
CA ARG A 21 16.05 1.34 16.34
C ARG A 21 15.06 0.80 17.39
N ILE A 22 15.07 1.37 18.60
CA ILE A 22 14.12 0.99 19.66
C ILE A 22 12.70 1.42 19.26
N SER A 23 12.54 2.63 18.73
CA SER A 23 11.25 3.12 18.22
C SER A 23 10.69 2.23 17.11
N HIS A 24 11.53 1.88 16.13
CA HIS A 24 11.15 0.98 15.04
C HIS A 24 10.76 -0.42 15.55
N TRP A 25 11.52 -0.95 16.52
CA TRP A 25 11.21 -2.22 17.15
C TRP A 25 9.89 -2.17 17.93
N CYS A 26 9.65 -1.13 18.74
CA CYS A 26 8.41 -0.95 19.48
C CYS A 26 7.20 -0.80 18.55
N HIS A 27 7.32 0.00 17.48
CA HIS A 27 6.25 0.16 16.50
C HIS A 27 5.90 -1.18 15.84
N ARG A 28 6.91 -1.93 15.41
CA ARG A 28 6.73 -3.26 14.81
C ARG A 28 6.06 -4.22 15.80
N PHE A 29 6.52 -4.25 17.05
CA PHE A 29 5.96 -5.08 18.11
C PHE A 29 4.50 -4.75 18.40
N ILE A 30 4.13 -3.46 18.47
CA ILE A 30 2.75 -3.03 18.71
C ILE A 30 1.82 -3.48 17.57
N ASN A 31 2.23 -3.30 16.31
CA ASN A 31 1.41 -3.72 15.17
C ASN A 31 1.26 -5.26 15.13
N GLU A 32 2.36 -6.00 15.31
CA GLU A 32 2.31 -7.47 15.37
C GLU A 32 1.39 -7.96 16.49
N TRP A 33 1.41 -7.31 17.65
CA TRP A 33 0.48 -7.63 18.75
C TRP A 33 -0.97 -7.29 18.42
N PHE A 34 -1.23 -6.12 17.81
CA PHE A 34 -2.58 -5.72 17.41
C PHE A 34 -3.17 -6.69 16.39
N ASP A 35 -2.37 -7.10 15.40
CA ASP A 35 -2.74 -8.09 14.40
C ASP A 35 -2.96 -9.46 15.07
N PHE A 36 -2.08 -9.87 15.99
CA PHE A 36 -2.18 -11.16 16.68
C PHE A 36 -3.45 -11.31 17.53
N VAL A 37 -3.90 -10.24 18.20
CA VAL A 37 -5.11 -10.30 19.05
C VAL A 37 -6.42 -10.16 18.25
N GLY A 38 -6.36 -10.14 16.91
CA GLY A 38 -7.54 -10.01 16.06
C GLY A 38 -8.11 -8.58 16.02
N GLY A 39 -7.27 -7.58 16.30
CA GLY A 39 -7.64 -6.18 16.29
C GLY A 39 -8.21 -5.71 14.94
N PRO A 40 -7.56 -6.03 13.81
CA PRO A 40 -8.09 -5.75 12.48
C PRO A 40 -9.48 -6.32 12.25
N GLU A 41 -9.70 -7.61 12.55
CA GLU A 41 -10.95 -8.31 12.30
C GLU A 41 -12.11 -7.74 13.13
N LEU A 42 -11.83 -7.37 14.39
CA LEU A 42 -12.80 -6.65 15.23
C LEU A 42 -13.12 -5.26 14.65
N GLY A 43 -12.10 -4.55 14.17
CA GLY A 43 -12.28 -3.27 13.49
C GLY A 43 -13.12 -3.38 12.22
N GLU A 44 -12.82 -4.36 11.37
CA GLU A 44 -13.58 -4.68 10.16
C GLU A 44 -15.03 -5.01 10.48
N PHE A 45 -15.28 -5.82 11.50
CA PHE A 45 -16.63 -6.15 11.92
C PHE A 45 -17.46 -4.90 12.24
N PHE A 46 -16.94 -3.97 13.05
CA PHE A 46 -17.65 -2.72 13.34
C PHE A 46 -17.78 -1.82 12.11
N PHE A 47 -16.75 -1.79 11.26
CA PHE A 47 -16.75 -1.00 10.04
C PHE A 47 -17.80 -1.49 9.03
N HIS A 48 -17.98 -2.80 8.89
CA HIS A 48 -18.99 -3.41 8.02
C HIS A 48 -20.43 -3.23 8.55
N ILE A 49 -20.61 -2.98 9.85
CA ILE A 49 -21.94 -2.61 10.39
C ILE A 49 -22.37 -1.22 9.89
N ILE A 50 -21.42 -0.29 9.76
CA ILE A 50 -21.70 1.12 9.44
C ILE A 50 -21.50 1.46 7.96
N THR A 51 -21.04 0.51 7.15
CA THR A 51 -20.81 0.67 5.71
C THR A 51 -21.52 -0.40 4.91
N ASN A 52 -22.04 -0.04 3.73
CA ASN A 52 -22.55 -1.04 2.80
C ASN A 52 -21.37 -1.68 2.09
N THR A 53 -21.14 -2.96 2.37
CA THR A 53 -20.07 -3.72 1.77
C THR A 53 -20.59 -4.74 0.77
N THR A 54 -19.84 -4.94 -0.30
CA THR A 54 -20.08 -6.00 -1.27
C THR A 54 -18.79 -6.77 -1.50
N PRO A 55 -18.83 -8.08 -1.79
CA PRO A 55 -17.63 -8.81 -2.17
C PRO A 55 -17.13 -8.36 -3.55
N LEU A 56 -15.87 -8.68 -3.85
CA LEU A 56 -15.41 -8.70 -5.23
C LEU A 56 -16.23 -9.72 -6.04
N THR A 57 -16.54 -9.38 -7.28
CA THR A 57 -17.17 -10.28 -8.25
C THR A 57 -16.15 -11.30 -8.76
N GLY A 58 -16.61 -12.42 -9.32
CA GLY A 58 -15.72 -13.42 -9.91
C GLY A 58 -14.80 -12.85 -10.99
N ASP A 59 -15.31 -11.90 -11.79
CA ASP A 59 -14.54 -11.22 -12.83
C ASP A 59 -13.44 -10.32 -12.24
N GLU A 60 -13.76 -9.56 -11.19
CA GLU A 60 -12.77 -8.74 -10.48
C GLU A 60 -11.71 -9.59 -9.80
N ILE A 61 -12.10 -10.72 -9.20
CA ILE A 61 -11.16 -11.69 -8.63
C ILE A 61 -10.24 -12.23 -9.72
N GLY A 62 -10.79 -12.65 -10.87
CA GLY A 62 -9.98 -13.14 -11.98
C GLY A 62 -8.98 -12.11 -12.52
N LYS A 63 -9.40 -10.85 -12.63
CA LYS A 63 -8.51 -9.74 -13.03
C LYS A 63 -7.42 -9.49 -11.99
N ALA A 64 -7.77 -9.45 -10.71
CA ALA A 64 -6.80 -9.20 -9.64
C ALA A 64 -5.80 -10.37 -9.51
N ALA A 65 -6.27 -11.61 -9.62
CA ALA A 65 -5.46 -12.81 -9.61
C ALA A 65 -4.46 -12.88 -10.79
N ALA A 66 -4.82 -12.35 -11.96
CA ALA A 66 -3.90 -12.27 -13.10
C ALA A 66 -2.68 -11.36 -12.82
N VAL A 67 -2.87 -10.32 -12.00
CA VAL A 67 -1.81 -9.36 -11.66
C VAL A 67 -1.03 -9.83 -10.43
N LEU A 68 -1.73 -10.12 -9.33
CA LEU A 68 -1.15 -10.40 -8.02
C LEU A 68 -0.82 -11.88 -7.79
N GLY A 69 -1.27 -12.78 -8.68
CA GLY A 69 -1.10 -14.23 -8.58
C GLY A 69 -2.32 -14.93 -8.00
N SER A 70 -2.71 -16.09 -8.54
CA SER A 70 -3.92 -16.83 -8.14
C SER A 70 -4.02 -17.13 -6.65
N ASP A 71 -2.88 -17.44 -6.04
CA ASP A 71 -2.76 -17.83 -4.63
C ASP A 71 -2.05 -16.74 -3.81
N GLY A 72 -1.95 -15.53 -4.36
CA GLY A 72 -1.26 -14.41 -3.73
C GLY A 72 -1.97 -13.93 -2.47
N MET A 73 -3.29 -14.00 -2.39
CA MET A 73 -4.06 -13.55 -1.23
C MET A 73 -5.46 -14.13 -1.19
N ARG A 74 -6.19 -13.91 -0.10
CA ARG A 74 -7.58 -14.37 0.08
C ARG A 74 -8.57 -13.40 -0.58
N TYR A 75 -8.63 -13.42 -1.91
CA TYR A 75 -9.54 -12.58 -2.70
C TYR A 75 -11.01 -12.61 -2.24
N GLY A 76 -11.47 -13.76 -1.73
CA GLY A 76 -12.84 -13.94 -1.22
C GLY A 76 -13.16 -13.15 0.05
N ASP A 77 -12.13 -12.71 0.79
CA ASP A 77 -12.30 -11.93 2.03
C ASP A 77 -12.42 -10.42 1.74
N ILE A 78 -12.03 -10.00 0.53
CA ILE A 78 -12.03 -8.58 0.15
C ILE A 78 -13.45 -8.02 0.07
N ARG A 79 -13.66 -6.85 0.66
CA ARG A 79 -14.92 -6.12 0.64
C ARG A 79 -14.74 -4.75 0.02
N ILE A 80 -15.62 -4.40 -0.91
CA ILE A 80 -15.77 -3.05 -1.44
C ILE A 80 -16.82 -2.34 -0.60
N ALA A 81 -16.41 -1.32 0.14
CA ALA A 81 -17.28 -0.47 0.94
C ALA A 81 -17.60 0.82 0.19
N GLN A 82 -18.89 1.14 0.05
CA GLN A 82 -19.36 2.35 -0.63
C GLN A 82 -20.53 2.99 0.13
N GLY A 83 -20.62 4.32 0.07
CA GLY A 83 -21.76 5.09 0.61
C GLY A 83 -21.83 5.13 2.14
N GLY A 84 -22.96 5.60 2.66
CA GLY A 84 -23.20 5.69 4.12
C GLY A 84 -22.30 6.72 4.81
N ILE A 85 -21.75 6.37 5.98
CA ILE A 85 -20.84 7.26 6.72
C ILE A 85 -19.57 7.61 5.92
N LEU A 86 -19.18 6.76 4.96
CA LEU A 86 -18.02 7.01 4.11
C LEU A 86 -18.19 8.23 3.22
N GLU A 87 -19.41 8.62 2.85
CA GLU A 87 -19.62 9.84 2.05
C GLU A 87 -19.11 11.09 2.76
N TRP A 88 -19.24 11.13 4.09
CA TRP A 88 -18.73 12.23 4.88
C TRP A 88 -17.19 12.19 4.96
N ILE A 89 -16.61 11.00 5.15
CA ILE A 89 -15.15 10.79 5.14
C ILE A 89 -14.56 11.21 3.79
N PHE A 90 -15.17 10.79 2.68
CA PHE A 90 -14.71 11.14 1.33
C PHE A 90 -14.81 12.63 1.05
N LYS A 91 -15.86 13.33 1.52
CA LYS A 91 -15.94 14.80 1.41
C LYS A 91 -14.76 15.50 2.10
N LEU A 92 -14.27 14.95 3.22
CA LEU A 92 -13.11 15.48 3.93
C LEU A 92 -11.77 15.07 3.29
N ASN A 93 -11.70 13.88 2.71
CA ASN A 93 -10.49 13.32 2.08
C ASN A 93 -10.33 13.69 0.59
N GLY A 94 -11.11 14.66 0.08
CA GLY A 94 -11.05 15.05 -1.34
C GLY A 94 -11.52 13.95 -2.31
N ASN A 95 -12.37 13.03 -1.83
CA ASN A 95 -12.99 11.96 -2.59
C ASN A 95 -11.98 10.93 -3.15
N LEU A 96 -10.92 10.68 -2.38
CA LEU A 96 -9.91 9.67 -2.67
C LEU A 96 -10.34 8.33 -2.08
N ALA A 97 -10.13 7.26 -2.85
CA ALA A 97 -10.21 5.89 -2.37
C ALA A 97 -9.11 5.61 -1.32
N PHE A 98 -9.34 4.61 -0.48
CA PHE A 98 -8.33 4.10 0.44
C PHE A 98 -8.67 2.66 0.87
N ALA A 99 -7.66 1.85 1.14
CA ALA A 99 -7.82 0.52 1.71
C ALA A 99 -7.54 0.49 3.22
N THR A 100 -8.39 -0.22 3.94
CA THR A 100 -8.21 -0.55 5.36
C THR A 100 -8.41 -2.05 5.53
N TRP A 101 -7.32 -2.77 5.83
CA TRP A 101 -7.31 -4.23 5.98
C TRP A 101 -7.81 -4.96 4.72
N HIS A 102 -8.87 -5.77 4.79
CA HIS A 102 -9.51 -6.42 3.63
C HIS A 102 -10.59 -5.53 2.97
N THR A 103 -10.74 -4.27 3.41
CA THR A 103 -11.79 -3.40 2.92
C THR A 103 -11.25 -2.29 2.03
N VAL A 104 -11.70 -2.26 0.78
CA VAL A 104 -11.43 -1.18 -0.18
C VAL A 104 -12.59 -0.19 -0.13
N ASN A 105 -12.29 1.05 0.26
CA ASN A 105 -13.28 2.11 0.43
C ASN A 105 -13.31 2.98 -0.82
N LEU A 106 -14.44 2.99 -1.52
CA LEU A 106 -14.62 3.76 -2.76
C LEU A 106 -15.77 4.77 -2.65
N PRO A 107 -15.60 6.02 -3.11
CA PRO A 107 -16.73 6.91 -3.29
C PRO A 107 -17.71 6.41 -4.37
N LEU A 108 -18.99 6.78 -4.23
CA LEU A 108 -20.04 6.45 -5.19
C LEU A 108 -19.96 7.26 -6.49
N THR A 109 -19.28 8.40 -6.46
CA THR A 109 -19.19 9.33 -7.59
C THR A 109 -17.78 9.88 -7.71
N GLY A 110 -17.44 10.43 -8.87
CA GLY A 110 -16.13 11.02 -9.14
C GLY A 110 -15.22 10.07 -9.90
N ARG A 111 -13.90 10.24 -9.72
CA ARG A 111 -12.88 9.46 -10.45
C ARG A 111 -12.43 8.19 -9.73
N HIS A 112 -12.79 8.06 -8.45
CA HIS A 112 -12.35 6.97 -7.58
C HIS A 112 -13.44 5.91 -7.33
N THR A 113 -14.23 5.65 -8.36
CA THR A 113 -15.35 4.71 -8.27
C THR A 113 -14.92 3.29 -8.66
N ARG A 114 -15.78 2.31 -8.39
CA ARG A 114 -15.52 0.89 -8.69
C ARG A 114 -15.29 0.60 -10.16
N GLU A 115 -15.83 1.44 -11.06
CA GLU A 115 -15.64 1.29 -12.50
C GLU A 115 -14.20 1.62 -12.95
N ASN A 116 -13.44 2.37 -12.13
CA ASN A 116 -12.04 2.65 -12.41
C ASN A 116 -11.15 1.50 -11.91
N TRP A 117 -11.10 0.43 -12.69
CA TRP A 117 -10.42 -0.80 -12.30
C TRP A 117 -8.92 -0.64 -11.95
N PRO A 118 -8.10 0.14 -12.70
CA PRO A 118 -6.71 0.37 -12.30
C PRO A 118 -6.57 0.97 -10.90
N LEU A 119 -7.44 1.90 -10.53
CA LEU A 119 -7.46 2.45 -9.18
C LEU A 119 -7.93 1.42 -8.15
N VAL A 120 -8.95 0.61 -8.47
CA VAL A 120 -9.34 -0.49 -7.58
C VAL A 120 -8.15 -1.42 -7.34
N MET A 121 -7.34 -1.68 -8.36
CA MET A 121 -6.10 -2.47 -8.23
C MET A 121 -5.04 -1.80 -7.35
N HIS A 122 -4.95 -0.47 -7.31
CA HIS A 122 -4.12 0.26 -6.34
C HIS A 122 -4.54 -0.12 -4.91
N GLU A 123 -5.82 0.01 -4.61
CA GLU A 123 -6.34 -0.26 -3.26
C GLU A 123 -6.29 -1.76 -2.90
N VAL A 124 -6.54 -2.63 -3.87
CA VAL A 124 -6.39 -4.09 -3.71
C VAL A 124 -4.92 -4.46 -3.44
N THR A 125 -3.95 -3.71 -3.99
CA THR A 125 -2.53 -3.90 -3.65
C THR A 125 -2.23 -3.55 -2.20
N HIS A 126 -2.93 -2.58 -1.61
CA HIS A 126 -2.83 -2.32 -0.17
C HIS A 126 -3.43 -3.45 0.68
N VAL A 127 -4.51 -4.09 0.23
CA VAL A 127 -5.03 -5.32 0.88
C VAL A 127 -4.01 -6.45 0.79
N TYR A 128 -3.38 -6.63 -0.37
CA TYR A 128 -2.28 -7.58 -0.55
C TYR A 128 -1.13 -7.32 0.42
N GLN A 129 -0.71 -6.06 0.57
CA GLN A 129 0.30 -5.65 1.54
C GLN A 129 -0.13 -6.02 2.97
N TYR A 130 -1.39 -5.74 3.33
CA TYR A 130 -1.92 -6.12 4.63
C TYR A 130 -1.82 -7.62 4.90
N GLU A 131 -2.22 -8.48 3.96
CA GLU A 131 -2.18 -9.93 4.14
C GLU A 131 -0.75 -10.48 4.32
N HIS A 132 0.27 -9.80 3.80
CA HIS A 132 1.66 -10.25 3.88
C HIS A 132 2.46 -9.63 5.03
N VAL A 133 2.22 -8.34 5.33
CA VAL A 133 3.04 -7.59 6.29
C VAL A 133 2.24 -7.02 7.47
N GLY A 134 0.94 -7.31 7.56
CA GLY A 134 0.05 -6.88 8.63
C GLY A 134 -0.26 -5.38 8.57
N THR A 135 -0.88 -4.84 9.62
CA THR A 135 -1.32 -3.43 9.72
C THR A 135 -0.18 -2.42 9.55
N ARG A 136 1.08 -2.87 9.64
CA ARG A 136 2.28 -2.07 9.38
C ARG A 136 2.22 -1.34 8.02
N TYR A 137 1.62 -1.94 6.99
CA TYR A 137 1.53 -1.30 5.66
C TYR A 137 0.88 0.09 5.74
N LEU A 138 -0.18 0.23 6.54
CA LEU A 138 -0.97 1.45 6.65
C LEU A 138 -0.14 2.57 7.27
N GLY A 139 0.63 2.24 8.31
CA GLY A 139 1.56 3.18 8.94
C GLY A 139 2.68 3.63 7.99
N GLU A 140 3.26 2.69 7.24
CA GLU A 140 4.32 2.97 6.26
C GLU A 140 3.82 3.87 5.11
N ALA A 141 2.62 3.59 4.58
CA ALA A 141 1.96 4.37 3.54
C ALA A 141 1.64 5.80 4.02
N ILE A 142 0.95 5.94 5.17
CA ILE A 142 0.60 7.25 5.75
C ILE A 142 1.85 8.05 6.08
N TYR A 143 2.89 7.42 6.64
CA TYR A 143 4.14 8.11 6.95
C TYR A 143 4.77 8.72 5.69
N MET A 144 4.82 7.96 4.58
CA MET A 144 5.37 8.45 3.31
C MET A 144 4.50 9.55 2.71
N LEU A 145 3.17 9.42 2.75
CA LEU A 145 2.24 10.45 2.32
C LEU A 145 2.43 11.76 3.12
N ILE A 146 2.57 11.71 4.44
CA ILE A 146 2.80 12.90 5.26
C ILE A 146 4.17 13.52 4.95
N LYS A 147 5.21 12.69 4.86
CA LYS A 147 6.59 13.14 4.66
C LYS A 147 6.83 13.76 3.29
N THR A 148 6.29 13.15 2.24
CA THR A 148 6.59 13.50 0.84
C THR A 148 5.39 14.08 0.08
N LYS A 149 4.22 14.17 0.72
CA LYS A 149 2.97 14.60 0.09
C LYS A 149 2.69 13.73 -1.13
N ARG A 150 2.32 14.33 -2.27
CA ARG A 150 2.03 13.58 -3.51
C ARG A 150 3.29 13.01 -4.19
N ASP A 151 4.49 13.36 -3.73
CA ASP A 151 5.71 12.76 -4.28
C ASP A 151 5.88 11.30 -3.80
N CYS A 152 5.08 10.83 -2.83
CA CYS A 152 5.05 9.41 -2.44
C CYS A 152 4.66 8.48 -3.60
N TYR A 153 3.94 8.98 -4.61
CA TYR A 153 3.54 8.22 -5.80
C TYR A 153 4.62 8.19 -6.88
N ASN A 154 5.65 9.03 -6.78
CA ASN A 154 6.62 9.22 -7.85
C ASN A 154 7.70 8.13 -7.80
N TYR A 155 7.62 7.16 -8.70
CA TYR A 155 8.66 6.15 -8.92
C TYR A 155 9.42 6.35 -10.24
N GLY A 156 9.11 7.43 -10.97
CA GLY A 156 9.75 7.76 -12.25
C GLY A 156 9.17 7.04 -13.48
N PHE A 157 8.03 6.35 -13.36
CA PHE A 157 7.38 5.62 -14.46
C PHE A 157 8.35 4.63 -15.14
N ILE A 158 8.20 4.40 -16.45
CA ILE A 158 9.03 3.45 -17.22
C ILE A 158 10.53 3.73 -17.06
N GLU A 159 10.97 4.98 -17.21
CA GLU A 159 12.39 5.35 -17.05
C GLU A 159 12.91 5.06 -15.64
N GLY A 160 12.09 5.33 -14.63
CA GLY A 160 12.37 5.01 -13.24
C GLY A 160 12.51 3.52 -12.99
N LEU A 161 11.63 2.69 -13.56
CA LEU A 161 11.68 1.24 -13.45
C LEU A 161 12.91 0.65 -14.15
N VAL A 162 13.24 1.12 -15.36
CA VAL A 162 14.46 0.71 -16.08
C VAL A 162 15.70 1.06 -15.25
N THR A 163 15.76 2.28 -14.72
CA THR A 163 16.85 2.74 -13.85
C THR A 163 16.93 1.92 -12.57
N ALA A 164 15.78 1.55 -11.98
CA ALA A 164 15.71 0.72 -10.79
C ALA A 164 16.31 -0.67 -11.05
N VAL A 165 15.95 -1.31 -12.16
CA VAL A 165 16.52 -2.62 -12.57
C VAL A 165 18.03 -2.53 -12.76
N VAL A 166 18.53 -1.50 -13.47
CA VAL A 166 19.97 -1.28 -13.69
C VAL A 166 20.72 -1.13 -12.37
N ASN A 167 20.12 -0.49 -11.38
CA ASN A 167 20.69 -0.31 -10.04
C ASN A 167 20.45 -1.50 -9.09
N GLY A 168 19.89 -2.61 -9.58
CA GLY A 168 19.62 -3.81 -8.78
C GLY A 168 18.50 -3.64 -7.76
N LYS A 169 17.65 -2.63 -7.92
CA LYS A 169 16.46 -2.46 -7.08
C LYS A 169 15.38 -3.48 -7.43
N THR A 170 14.60 -3.79 -6.42
CA THR A 170 13.50 -4.76 -6.40
C THR A 170 12.19 -4.08 -6.00
N TYR A 171 11.08 -4.82 -6.03
CA TYR A 171 9.76 -4.30 -5.70
C TYR A 171 9.69 -3.78 -4.25
N ARG A 172 10.28 -4.52 -3.29
CA ARG A 172 10.40 -4.10 -1.89
C ARG A 172 11.19 -2.80 -1.66
N ASP A 173 12.03 -2.38 -2.62
CA ASP A 173 12.81 -1.14 -2.51
C ASP A 173 11.98 0.11 -2.82
N HIS A 174 10.76 -0.08 -3.31
CA HIS A 174 9.77 0.97 -3.49
C HIS A 174 8.91 1.09 -2.23
N ASN A 175 8.49 2.31 -1.89
CA ASN A 175 7.58 2.50 -0.75
C ASN A 175 6.19 1.92 -1.04
N ARG A 176 5.35 1.75 -0.01
CA ARG A 176 4.02 1.10 -0.13
C ARG A 176 3.09 1.76 -1.16
N GLU A 177 3.13 3.10 -1.27
CA GLU A 177 2.34 3.84 -2.26
C GLU A 177 2.92 3.68 -3.67
N GLN A 178 4.26 3.69 -3.83
CA GLN A 178 4.90 3.40 -5.13
C GLN A 178 4.59 1.98 -5.59
N GLN A 179 4.61 1.00 -4.69
CA GLN A 179 4.26 -0.40 -4.97
C GLN A 179 2.85 -0.50 -5.55
N ALA A 180 1.87 0.16 -4.94
CA ALA A 180 0.49 0.20 -5.42
C ALA A 180 0.36 0.99 -6.74
N MET A 181 1.06 2.11 -6.89
CA MET A 181 1.08 2.91 -8.13
C MET A 181 1.67 2.15 -9.32
N ILE A 182 2.73 1.35 -9.12
CA ILE A 182 3.32 0.50 -10.16
C ILE A 182 2.25 -0.47 -10.70
N VAL A 183 1.46 -1.07 -9.81
CA VAL A 183 0.37 -1.98 -10.17
C VAL A 183 -0.75 -1.25 -10.90
N GLN A 184 -1.16 -0.08 -10.42
CA GLN A 184 -2.17 0.76 -11.07
C GLN A 184 -1.76 1.15 -12.50
N ASP A 185 -0.53 1.63 -12.66
CA ASP A 185 -0.04 2.09 -13.96
C ASP A 185 0.10 0.92 -14.93
N TYR A 186 0.55 -0.25 -14.47
CA TYR A 186 0.53 -1.47 -15.27
C TYR A 186 -0.88 -1.82 -15.77
N CYS A 187 -1.87 -1.80 -14.88
CA CYS A 187 -3.27 -2.08 -15.26
C CYS A 187 -3.78 -1.06 -16.28
N THR A 188 -3.47 0.22 -16.06
CA THR A 188 -3.85 1.32 -16.98
C THR A 188 -3.26 1.12 -18.38
N LEU A 189 -1.97 0.76 -18.47
CA LEU A 189 -1.29 0.52 -19.73
C LEU A 189 -1.82 -0.74 -20.42
N THR A 190 -2.07 -1.80 -19.65
CA THR A 190 -2.65 -3.05 -20.15
C THR A 190 -4.04 -2.84 -20.76
N GLU A 191 -4.90 -2.06 -20.10
CA GLU A 191 -6.24 -1.72 -20.62
C GLU A 191 -6.19 -0.93 -21.93
N ARG A 192 -5.12 -0.15 -22.15
CA ARG A 192 -4.90 0.62 -23.37
C ARG A 192 -4.20 -0.18 -24.48
N GLY A 193 -3.64 -1.34 -24.15
CA GLY A 193 -2.78 -2.10 -25.06
C GLY A 193 -1.41 -1.47 -25.27
N ASP A 194 -0.94 -0.66 -24.31
CA ASP A 194 0.35 0.01 -24.33
C ASP A 194 1.49 -0.93 -23.87
N GLU A 195 2.74 -0.47 -24.01
CA GLU A 195 3.92 -1.24 -23.59
C GLU A 195 4.01 -1.37 -22.05
N THR A 196 4.19 -2.60 -21.56
CA THR A 196 4.31 -2.90 -20.12
C THR A 196 5.60 -3.63 -19.74
N SER A 197 6.54 -3.79 -20.68
CA SER A 197 7.73 -4.64 -20.50
C SER A 197 8.58 -4.27 -19.26
N ALA A 198 8.69 -2.97 -18.96
CA ALA A 198 9.45 -2.45 -17.83
C ALA A 198 8.84 -2.80 -16.46
N TYR A 199 7.55 -3.15 -16.41
CA TYR A 199 6.82 -3.49 -15.18
C TYR A 199 6.96 -4.97 -14.81
N GLU A 200 7.16 -5.85 -15.79
CA GLU A 200 7.15 -7.31 -15.61
C GLU A 200 8.15 -7.85 -14.57
N PRO A 201 9.40 -7.33 -14.46
CA PRO A 201 10.32 -7.76 -13.39
C PRO A 201 9.76 -7.52 -12.00
N PHE A 202 9.08 -6.39 -11.79
CA PHE A 202 8.50 -6.00 -10.52
C PHE A 202 7.23 -6.78 -10.21
N LEU A 203 6.38 -7.03 -11.21
CA LEU A 203 5.19 -7.88 -11.05
C LEU A 203 5.56 -9.33 -10.74
N THR A 204 6.64 -9.83 -11.34
CA THR A 204 7.15 -11.17 -11.02
C THR A 204 7.58 -11.26 -9.55
N GLN A 205 8.29 -10.25 -9.04
CA GLN A 205 8.68 -10.18 -7.63
C GLN A 205 7.46 -10.03 -6.71
N LEU A 206 6.52 -9.16 -7.06
CA LEU A 206 5.25 -8.97 -6.35
C LEU A 206 4.51 -10.30 -6.18
N ARG A 207 4.34 -11.08 -7.26
CA ARG A 207 3.68 -12.41 -7.24
C ARG A 207 4.39 -13.45 -6.37
N THR A 208 5.66 -13.22 -6.02
CA THR A 208 6.43 -14.07 -5.08
C THR A 208 6.36 -13.58 -3.63
N GLY A 209 5.58 -12.53 -3.33
CA GLY A 209 5.45 -11.97 -1.99
C GLY A 209 6.56 -11.02 -1.59
N ASP A 210 7.28 -10.43 -2.55
CA ASP A 210 8.49 -9.63 -2.29
C ASP A 210 8.19 -8.20 -1.81
N LEU A 211 7.76 -8.06 -0.55
CA LEU A 211 7.26 -6.82 0.08
C LEU A 211 8.17 -6.21 1.16
#